data_AF-K4GTK8-F1
#
_entry.id   AF-K4GTK8-F1
#
_cell.length_a   1.000
_cell.length_b   1.000
_cell.length_c   1.000
_cell.angle_alpha   90.00
_cell.angle_beta   90.00
_cell.angle_gamma   90.00
#
_symmetry.space_group_name_H-M   'P 1'
#
loop_
_entity.id
_entity.type
_entity.pdbx_description
1 polymer ?
#
loop_
_entity_poly.entity_id
_entity_poly.type
_entity_poly.pdbx_seq_one_letter_code
_entity_poly.pdbx_strand_id
1 'polypeptide(L)'
;KSITDKYRLHLSVADLLFVITLPFWSVDAVISWYFGSFLCKMIHVIYTVNLYSSVLILAFISLDRYLAIVHATNSQRPRKLLAEKIVYVGVWLPALLLTVPDIIFASTSEVDGKYICQRFYPHKNWMISFRFQHILVGLVLPGLIILTCYCIIISKLSHSKGHQKRKALKTTVILIVAFFACWLPYYIGISIDTFVLLEFIQTGCHFDTVMLKWISITEALAFFHCCLNPILYAFL
;
A
#
# COMPACT_ATOMS: atom_id res chain seq x y z
N LYS A 1 10.72 24.62 3.18
CA LYS A 1 10.10 23.33 2.79
C LYS A 1 9.09 22.92 3.85
N SER A 2 7.85 22.60 3.45
CA SER A 2 6.82 22.14 4.39
C SER A 2 7.14 20.72 4.87
N ILE A 3 6.78 20.38 6.11
CA ILE A 3 6.95 19.02 6.66
C ILE A 3 6.24 17.98 5.77
N THR A 4 5.10 18.36 5.19
CA THR A 4 4.33 17.52 4.27
C THR A 4 5.07 17.23 2.97
N ASP A 5 5.90 18.15 2.48
CA ASP A 5 6.67 17.96 1.24
C ASP A 5 7.72 16.84 1.41
N LYS A 6 8.23 16.64 2.64
CA LYS A 6 9.17 15.53 2.94
C LYS A 6 8.48 14.17 2.79
N TYR A 7 7.28 14.01 3.35
CA TYR A 7 6.51 12.77 3.21
C TYR A 7 6.14 12.49 1.75
N ARG A 8 5.75 13.53 1.00
CA ARG A 8 5.46 13.42 -0.43
C ARG A 8 6.68 12.97 -1.23
N LEU A 9 7.87 13.48 -0.91
CA LEU A 9 9.10 13.03 -1.53
C LEU A 9 9.34 11.53 -1.30
N HIS A 10 9.20 11.04 -0.07
CA HIS A 10 9.34 9.61 0.22
C HIS A 10 8.33 8.77 -0.57
N LEU A 11 7.08 9.23 -0.65
CA LEU A 11 6.01 8.57 -1.41
C LEU A 11 6.34 8.50 -2.91
N SER A 12 6.75 9.63 -3.50
CA SER A 12 7.12 9.68 -4.92
C SER A 12 8.34 8.82 -5.25
N VAL A 13 9.32 8.72 -4.33
CA VAL A 13 10.47 7.81 -4.51
C VAL A 13 10.01 6.35 -4.50
N ALA A 14 9.14 5.97 -3.56
CA ALA A 14 8.60 4.62 -3.50
C ALA A 14 7.78 4.28 -4.75
N ASP A 15 6.92 5.20 -5.21
CA ASP A 15 6.08 5.03 -6.40
C ASP A 15 6.93 4.93 -7.68
N LEU A 16 7.94 5.78 -7.84
CA LEU A 16 8.82 5.74 -9.01
C LEU A 16 9.59 4.42 -9.10
N LEU A 17 10.12 3.94 -7.97
CA LEU A 17 10.81 2.64 -7.91
C LEU A 17 9.88 1.51 -8.35
N PHE A 18 8.62 1.54 -7.92
CA PHE A 18 7.63 0.54 -8.31
C PHE A 18 7.25 0.62 -9.80
N VAL A 19 7.00 1.82 -10.32
CA VAL A 19 6.62 2.01 -11.74
C VAL A 19 7.69 1.48 -12.70
N ILE A 20 8.97 1.61 -12.34
CA ILE A 20 10.09 1.05 -13.13
C ILE A 20 10.01 -0.49 -13.24
N THR A 21 9.34 -1.16 -12.29
CA THR A 21 9.17 -2.63 -12.32
C THR A 21 7.99 -3.09 -13.19
N LEU A 22 7.04 -2.22 -13.53
CA LEU A 22 5.81 -2.57 -14.27
C LEU A 22 6.05 -3.20 -15.66
N PRO A 23 7.06 -2.78 -16.45
CA PRO A 23 7.35 -3.44 -17.73
C PRO A 23 7.72 -4.92 -17.57
N PHE A 24 8.41 -5.29 -16.49
CA PHE A 24 8.77 -6.68 -16.22
C PHE A 24 7.54 -7.52 -15.86
N TRP A 25 6.63 -6.99 -15.04
CA TRP A 25 5.33 -7.62 -14.77
C TRP A 25 4.51 -7.83 -16.05
N SER A 26 4.59 -6.88 -16.99
CA SER A 26 3.87 -6.97 -18.27
C SER A 26 4.44 -8.08 -19.17
N VAL A 27 5.76 -8.23 -19.22
CA VAL A 27 6.41 -9.31 -19.98
C VAL A 27 6.11 -10.68 -19.36
N ASP A 28 6.15 -10.79 -18.03
CA ASP A 28 5.77 -12.01 -17.31
C ASP A 28 4.33 -12.43 -17.61
N ALA A 29 3.39 -11.47 -17.59
CA ALA A 29 1.97 -11.73 -17.78
C ALA A 29 1.60 -12.18 -19.21
N VAL A 30 2.30 -11.67 -20.24
CA VAL A 30 1.95 -11.92 -21.66
C VAL A 30 2.79 -13.02 -22.29
N ILE A 31 4.07 -13.11 -21.92
CA ILE A 31 5.04 -13.96 -22.62
C ILE A 31 5.55 -15.06 -21.67
N SER A 32 6.58 -14.75 -20.89
CA SER A 32 7.25 -15.62 -19.92
C SER A 32 8.31 -14.80 -19.16
N TRP A 33 8.73 -15.29 -18.00
CA TRP A 33 9.81 -14.72 -17.19
C TRP A 33 11.21 -15.07 -17.72
N TYR A 34 11.91 -14.11 -18.35
CA TYR A 34 13.27 -14.31 -18.89
C TYR A 34 14.39 -13.75 -18.00
N PHE A 35 14.08 -13.02 -16.94
CA PHE A 35 15.05 -12.19 -16.22
C PHE A 35 15.75 -12.89 -15.04
N GLY A 36 15.49 -14.18 -14.85
CA GLY A 36 16.10 -15.00 -13.80
C GLY A 36 15.59 -14.73 -12.38
N SER A 37 16.02 -15.56 -11.43
CA SER A 37 15.51 -15.56 -10.05
C SER A 37 15.87 -14.28 -9.27
N PHE A 38 17.06 -13.71 -9.51
CA PHE A 38 17.48 -12.49 -8.82
C PHE A 38 16.52 -11.32 -9.06
N LEU A 39 16.19 -11.06 -10.34
CA LEU A 39 15.28 -9.97 -10.66
C LEU A 39 13.84 -10.26 -10.19
N CYS A 40 13.43 -11.53 -10.19
CA CYS A 40 12.12 -11.93 -9.67
C CYS A 40 11.97 -11.54 -8.20
N LYS A 41 12.97 -11.89 -7.37
CA LYS A 41 13.02 -11.50 -5.96
C LYS A 41 13.04 -9.99 -5.78
N MET A 42 13.88 -9.27 -6.54
CA MET A 42 13.97 -7.81 -6.43
C MET A 42 12.65 -7.12 -6.74
N ILE A 43 11.93 -7.54 -7.77
CA ILE A 43 10.66 -6.94 -8.17
C ILE A 43 9.58 -7.17 -7.10
N HIS A 44 9.49 -8.39 -6.55
CA HIS A 44 8.60 -8.66 -5.43
C HIS A 44 8.95 -7.84 -4.18
N VAL A 45 10.24 -7.66 -3.87
CA VAL A 45 10.69 -6.79 -2.77
C VAL A 45 10.27 -5.34 -3.01
N ILE A 46 10.48 -4.80 -4.23
CA ILE A 46 10.09 -3.42 -4.57
C ILE A 46 8.58 -3.23 -4.46
N TYR A 47 7.78 -4.18 -4.95
CA TYR A 47 6.33 -4.19 -4.79
C TYR A 47 5.93 -4.10 -3.32
N THR A 48 6.51 -4.97 -2.48
CA THR A 48 6.15 -5.04 -1.05
C THR A 48 6.58 -3.79 -0.29
N VAL A 49 7.77 -3.25 -0.56
CA VAL A 49 8.23 -1.98 0.00
C VAL A 49 7.30 -0.85 -0.42
N ASN A 50 6.97 -0.73 -1.70
CA ASN A 50 6.09 0.32 -2.21
C ASN A 50 4.74 0.28 -1.50
N LEU A 51 4.05 -0.87 -1.50
CA LEU A 51 2.75 -1.02 -0.89
C LEU A 51 2.72 -0.57 0.57
N TYR A 52 3.59 -1.15 1.40
CA TYR A 52 3.58 -0.86 2.84
C TYR A 52 4.10 0.54 3.15
N SER A 53 5.14 1.00 2.47
CA SER A 53 5.66 2.35 2.69
C SER A 53 4.62 3.41 2.28
N SER A 54 3.93 3.23 1.16
CA SER A 54 2.92 4.17 0.67
C SER A 54 1.76 4.34 1.66
N VAL A 55 1.18 3.25 2.14
CA VAL A 55 0.05 3.31 3.08
C VAL A 55 0.48 3.84 4.46
N LEU A 56 1.67 3.45 4.95
CA LEU A 56 2.20 3.94 6.23
C LEU A 56 2.56 5.43 6.14
N ILE A 57 3.10 5.90 5.02
CA ILE A 57 3.34 7.34 4.79
C ILE A 57 2.02 8.12 4.84
N LEU A 58 0.93 7.61 4.25
CA LEU A 58 -0.40 8.25 4.34
C LEU A 58 -0.90 8.33 5.79
N ALA A 59 -0.69 7.28 6.59
CA ALA A 59 -0.98 7.31 8.02
C ALA A 59 -0.15 8.36 8.77
N PHE A 60 1.15 8.48 8.46
CA PHE A 60 2.03 9.50 9.05
C PHE A 60 1.65 10.93 8.63
N ILE A 61 1.24 11.14 7.39
CA ILE A 61 0.70 12.43 6.94
C ILE A 61 -0.57 12.77 7.73
N SER A 62 -1.44 11.79 7.97
CA SER A 62 -2.67 11.96 8.76
C SER A 62 -2.35 12.33 10.22
N LEU A 63 -1.33 11.70 10.81
CA LEU A 63 -0.85 12.01 12.15
C LEU A 63 -0.20 13.41 12.24
N ASP A 64 0.58 13.82 11.24
CA ASP A 64 1.12 15.18 11.15
C ASP A 64 0.00 16.22 11.16
N ARG A 65 -1.06 15.97 10.37
CA ARG A 65 -2.23 16.84 10.29
C ARG A 65 -3.00 16.90 11.59
N TYR A 66 -3.18 15.76 12.24
CA TYR A 66 -3.77 15.67 13.57
C TYR A 66 -3.00 16.54 14.56
N LEU A 67 -1.67 16.38 14.65
CA LEU A 67 -0.83 17.18 15.55
C LEU A 67 -0.89 18.67 15.22
N ALA A 68 -0.86 19.05 13.95
CA ALA A 68 -0.89 20.44 13.51
C ALA A 68 -2.21 21.16 13.87
N ILE A 69 -3.33 20.44 13.87
CA ILE A 69 -4.67 21.02 14.06
C ILE A 69 -5.11 20.92 15.52
N VAL A 70 -4.98 19.75 16.13
CA VAL A 70 -5.46 19.47 17.49
C VAL A 70 -4.49 20.01 18.54
N HIS A 71 -3.18 19.91 18.30
CA HIS A 71 -2.13 20.36 19.22
C HIS A 71 -1.36 21.58 18.67
N ALA A 72 -2.09 22.55 18.13
CA ALA A 72 -1.52 23.68 17.38
C ALA A 72 -0.45 24.50 18.15
N THR A 73 -0.54 24.59 19.47
CA THR A 73 0.35 25.41 20.31
C THR A 73 1.70 24.76 20.62
N ASN A 74 1.81 23.42 20.63
CA ASN A 74 3.05 22.71 21.01
C ASN A 74 3.47 21.60 20.03
N SER A 75 2.95 21.61 18.80
CA SER A 75 3.15 20.51 17.84
C SER A 75 4.42 20.62 16.99
N GLN A 76 5.13 21.75 16.97
CA GLN A 76 6.27 21.94 16.06
C GLN A 76 7.42 20.94 16.30
N ARG A 77 7.83 20.75 17.55
CA ARG A 77 8.89 19.80 17.93
C ARG A 77 8.52 18.34 17.62
N PRO A 78 7.35 17.81 18.06
CA PRO A 78 6.98 16.43 17.75
C PRO A 78 6.75 16.18 16.25
N ARG A 79 6.20 17.15 15.50
CA ARG A 79 6.02 17.02 14.05
C ARG A 79 7.36 16.95 13.30
N LYS A 80 8.34 17.76 13.71
CA LYS A 80 9.69 17.70 13.15
C LYS A 80 10.36 16.35 13.45
N LEU A 81 10.28 15.88 14.69
CA LEU A 81 10.79 14.57 15.09
C LEU A 81 10.15 13.43 14.28
N LEU A 82 8.83 13.50 14.09
CA LEU A 82 8.06 12.53 13.32
C LEU A 82 8.57 12.42 11.88
N ALA A 83 8.74 13.58 11.23
CA ALA A 83 9.13 13.65 9.82
C ALA A 83 10.62 13.43 9.54
N GLU A 84 11.49 13.64 10.52
CA GLU A 84 12.95 13.53 10.32
C GLU A 84 13.55 12.25 10.88
N LYS A 85 12.93 11.64 11.90
CA LYS A 85 13.48 10.45 12.57
C LYS A 85 12.49 9.30 12.57
N ILE A 86 11.28 9.53 13.04
CA ILE A 86 10.31 8.44 13.26
C ILE A 86 9.88 7.83 11.92
N VAL A 87 9.81 8.60 10.83
CA VAL A 87 9.46 8.05 9.51
C VAL A 87 10.38 6.89 9.07
N TYR A 88 11.67 6.93 9.40
CA TYR A 88 12.59 5.86 9.04
C TYR A 88 12.35 4.58 9.85
N VAL A 89 12.08 4.72 11.14
CA VAL A 89 11.87 3.58 12.05
C VAL A 89 10.42 3.07 12.02
N GLY A 90 9.46 3.93 11.70
CA GLY A 90 8.02 3.63 11.71
C GLY A 90 7.41 3.37 10.34
N VAL A 91 8.14 3.63 9.25
CA VAL A 91 7.69 3.33 7.88
C VAL A 91 8.71 2.45 7.15
N TRP A 92 9.93 2.96 6.95
CA TRP A 92 10.91 2.28 6.11
C TRP A 92 11.43 0.97 6.71
N LEU A 93 11.81 0.97 7.99
CA LEU A 93 12.27 -0.23 8.66
C LEU A 93 11.21 -1.35 8.66
N PRO A 94 9.94 -1.11 9.06
CA PRO A 94 8.89 -2.13 8.96
C PRO A 94 8.65 -2.59 7.52
N ALA A 95 8.60 -1.67 6.55
CA ALA A 95 8.40 -2.04 5.14
C ALA A 95 9.50 -2.96 4.62
N LEU A 96 10.76 -2.72 5.02
CA LEU A 96 11.89 -3.59 4.67
C LEU A 96 11.85 -4.92 5.41
N LEU A 97 11.45 -4.95 6.69
CA LEU A 97 11.32 -6.21 7.43
C LEU A 97 10.22 -7.10 6.84
N LEU A 98 9.14 -6.50 6.34
CA LEU A 98 8.03 -7.21 5.72
C LEU A 98 8.37 -7.83 4.36
N THR A 99 9.54 -7.53 3.78
CA THR A 99 9.99 -8.14 2.51
C THR A 99 10.80 -9.41 2.69
N VAL A 100 11.14 -9.78 3.93
CA VAL A 100 11.86 -11.03 4.23
C VAL A 100 11.18 -12.25 3.59
N PRO A 101 9.84 -12.41 3.65
CA PRO A 101 9.16 -13.49 2.94
C PRO A 101 9.35 -13.45 1.42
N ASP A 102 9.39 -12.27 0.80
CA ASP A 102 9.66 -12.14 -0.64
C ASP A 102 11.05 -12.67 -1.00
N ILE A 103 12.06 -12.32 -0.21
CA ILE A 103 13.44 -12.76 -0.44
C ILE A 103 13.56 -14.29 -0.38
N ILE A 104 12.81 -14.92 0.52
CA ILE A 104 12.85 -16.37 0.74
C ILE A 104 11.99 -17.10 -0.29
N PHE A 105 10.73 -16.70 -0.47
CA PHE A 105 9.71 -17.45 -1.20
C PHE A 105 9.49 -17.02 -2.64
N ALA A 106 9.89 -15.80 -3.05
CA ALA A 106 9.82 -15.43 -4.46
C ALA A 106 10.89 -16.19 -5.24
N SER A 107 10.46 -16.89 -6.29
CA SER A 107 11.37 -17.63 -7.17
C SER A 107 10.79 -17.75 -8.57
N THR A 108 11.63 -18.20 -9.49
CA THR A 108 11.22 -18.57 -10.83
C THR A 108 10.92 -20.07 -10.87
N SER A 109 9.80 -20.46 -11.50
CA SER A 109 9.46 -21.86 -11.76
C SER A 109 9.04 -22.02 -13.22
N GLU A 110 9.28 -23.19 -13.78
CA GLU A 110 8.75 -23.58 -15.09
C GLU A 110 7.36 -24.22 -14.90
N VAL A 111 6.38 -23.75 -15.65
CA VAL A 111 5.01 -24.27 -15.70
C VAL A 111 4.57 -24.27 -17.16
N ASP A 112 4.19 -25.44 -17.67
CA ASP A 112 3.73 -25.64 -19.06
C ASP A 112 4.70 -25.06 -20.13
N GLY A 113 6.00 -25.26 -19.94
CA GLY A 113 7.05 -24.79 -20.86
C GLY A 113 7.30 -23.27 -20.82
N LYS A 114 6.73 -22.57 -19.83
CA LYS A 114 6.96 -21.14 -19.58
C LYS A 114 7.55 -20.95 -18.18
N TYR A 115 8.52 -20.07 -18.08
CA TYR A 115 8.98 -19.58 -16.79
C TYR A 115 8.00 -18.53 -16.26
N ILE A 116 7.69 -18.60 -14.97
CA ILE A 116 6.86 -17.63 -14.23
C ILE A 116 7.61 -17.15 -12.98
N CYS A 117 7.37 -15.91 -12.57
CA CYS A 117 7.88 -15.35 -11.31
C CYS A 117 6.75 -15.26 -10.27
N GLN A 118 6.79 -16.08 -9.23
CA GLN A 118 5.76 -16.12 -8.19
C GLN A 118 6.34 -16.41 -6.79
N ARG A 119 5.50 -16.21 -5.76
CA ARG A 119 5.81 -16.54 -4.37
C ARG A 119 5.37 -17.98 -4.08
N PHE A 120 6.33 -18.88 -3.84
CA PHE A 120 6.08 -20.29 -3.54
C PHE A 120 6.17 -20.53 -2.04
N TYR A 121 5.02 -20.61 -1.37
CA TYR A 121 4.94 -20.92 0.05
C TYR A 121 4.94 -22.44 0.29
N PRO A 122 5.64 -22.94 1.33
CA PRO A 122 5.80 -24.38 1.56
C PRO A 122 4.50 -25.08 1.97
N HIS A 123 3.61 -24.39 2.69
CA HIS A 123 2.30 -24.92 3.08
C HIS A 123 1.21 -23.86 2.95
N LYS A 124 -0.04 -24.32 2.76
CA LYS A 124 -1.24 -23.46 2.72
C LYS A 124 -1.34 -22.52 3.93
N ASN A 125 -0.99 -23.01 5.13
CA ASN A 125 -1.03 -22.22 6.36
C ASN A 125 -0.11 -20.98 6.31
N TRP A 126 1.07 -21.09 5.68
CA TRP A 126 1.97 -19.95 5.49
C TRP A 126 1.35 -18.91 4.55
N MET A 127 0.80 -19.37 3.42
CA MET A 127 0.11 -18.51 2.46
C MET A 127 -1.06 -17.75 3.11
N ILE A 128 -1.89 -18.44 3.90
CA ILE A 128 -3.00 -17.84 4.64
C ILE A 128 -2.47 -16.81 5.65
N SER A 129 -1.46 -17.17 6.44
CA SER A 129 -0.88 -16.28 7.45
C SER A 129 -0.31 -14.99 6.84
N PHE A 130 0.46 -15.09 5.77
CA PHE A 130 1.00 -13.92 5.08
C PHE A 130 -0.08 -13.08 4.39
N ARG A 131 -1.16 -13.70 3.88
CA ARG A 131 -2.31 -12.95 3.35
C ARG A 131 -3.06 -12.18 4.44
N PHE A 132 -3.26 -12.77 5.61
CA PHE A 132 -3.82 -12.06 6.76
C PHE A 132 -2.92 -10.92 7.22
N GLN A 133 -1.61 -11.15 7.32
CA GLN A 133 -0.63 -10.09 7.61
C GLN A 133 -0.74 -8.96 6.58
N HIS A 134 -0.82 -9.30 5.30
CA HIS A 134 -0.93 -8.36 4.20
C HIS A 134 -2.19 -7.48 4.31
N ILE A 135 -3.35 -8.07 4.58
CA ILE A 135 -4.60 -7.32 4.80
C ILE A 135 -4.51 -6.45 6.07
N LEU A 136 -3.97 -7.00 7.16
CA LEU A 136 -3.91 -6.30 8.45
C LEU A 136 -2.99 -5.07 8.37
N VAL A 137 -1.79 -5.23 7.82
CA VAL A 137 -0.78 -4.16 7.75
C VAL A 137 -1.03 -3.24 6.56
N GLY A 138 -1.53 -3.76 5.45
CA GLY A 138 -1.74 -3.00 4.22
C GLY A 138 -3.05 -2.21 4.17
N LEU A 139 -4.07 -2.61 4.95
CA LEU A 139 -5.38 -1.96 4.95
C LEU A 139 -5.85 -1.56 6.36
N VAL A 140 -5.96 -2.54 7.26
CA VAL A 140 -6.71 -2.36 8.53
C VAL A 140 -5.99 -1.40 9.48
N LEU A 141 -4.72 -1.66 9.81
CA LEU A 141 -3.97 -0.86 10.78
C LEU A 141 -3.79 0.59 10.32
N PRO A 142 -3.29 0.87 9.08
CA PRO A 142 -3.20 2.24 8.59
C PRO A 142 -4.58 2.89 8.45
N GLY A 143 -5.59 2.13 8.00
CA GLY A 143 -6.96 2.61 7.86
C GLY A 143 -7.55 3.10 9.18
N LEU A 144 -7.34 2.36 10.28
CA LEU A 144 -7.78 2.76 11.63
C LEU A 144 -7.06 4.03 12.12
N ILE A 145 -5.75 4.14 11.90
CA ILE A 145 -4.98 5.35 12.26
C ILE A 145 -5.52 6.56 11.49
N ILE A 146 -5.72 6.42 10.18
CA ILE A 146 -6.24 7.49 9.32
C ILE A 146 -7.65 7.88 9.76
N LEU A 147 -8.55 6.90 9.92
CA LEU A 147 -9.94 7.14 10.31
C LEU A 147 -10.03 7.89 11.64
N THR A 148 -9.34 7.41 12.67
CA THR A 148 -9.33 8.03 13.99
C THR A 148 -8.78 9.47 13.95
N CYS A 149 -7.66 9.70 13.25
CA CYS A 149 -7.10 11.04 13.06
C CYS A 149 -8.12 11.97 12.41
N TYR A 150 -8.77 11.54 11.33
CA TYR A 150 -9.71 12.36 10.57
C TYR A 150 -11.02 12.62 11.30
N CYS A 151 -11.56 11.64 12.03
CA CYS A 151 -12.71 11.85 12.90
C CYS A 151 -12.45 12.99 13.88
N ILE A 152 -11.31 12.97 14.59
CA ILE A 152 -10.97 14.02 15.57
C ILE A 152 -10.73 15.38 14.89
N ILE A 153 -10.02 15.38 13.75
CA ILE A 153 -9.74 16.61 13.01
C ILE A 153 -11.04 17.27 12.52
N ILE A 154 -11.96 16.51 11.95
CA ILE A 154 -13.26 17.00 11.46
C ILE A 154 -14.08 17.54 12.63
N SER A 155 -14.14 16.82 13.75
CA SER A 155 -14.82 17.29 14.97
C SER A 155 -14.23 18.59 15.51
N LYS A 156 -12.92 18.85 15.39
CA LYS A 156 -12.33 20.13 15.81
C LYS A 156 -12.51 21.26 14.79
N LEU A 157 -12.57 20.94 13.50
CA LEU A 157 -12.76 21.92 12.43
C LEU A 157 -14.21 22.37 12.26
N SER A 158 -15.19 21.56 12.67
CA SER A 158 -16.60 21.99 12.71
C SER A 158 -16.80 23.17 13.66
N HIS A 159 -16.05 23.22 14.77
CA HIS A 159 -16.08 24.30 15.76
C HIS A 159 -15.16 25.51 15.42
N SER A 160 -14.43 25.49 14.30
CA SER A 160 -13.42 26.51 13.97
C SER A 160 -13.59 27.12 12.56
N LYS A 161 -13.42 28.45 12.42
CA LYS A 161 -13.65 29.21 11.17
C LYS A 161 -12.43 29.31 10.22
N GLY A 162 -11.42 28.44 10.34
CA GLY A 162 -10.17 28.53 9.56
C GLY A 162 -10.24 28.00 8.12
N HIS A 163 -10.29 28.88 7.11
CA HIS A 163 -10.43 28.51 5.69
C HIS A 163 -9.20 27.79 5.09
N GLN A 164 -7.97 28.27 5.35
CA GLN A 164 -6.74 27.62 4.84
C GLN A 164 -6.52 26.20 5.38
N LYS A 165 -6.92 25.94 6.65
CA LYS A 165 -6.85 24.60 7.26
C LYS A 165 -7.77 23.60 6.56
N ARG A 166 -8.93 24.05 6.07
CA ARG A 166 -9.88 23.23 5.30
C ARG A 166 -9.35 22.87 3.91
N LYS A 167 -8.64 23.79 3.23
CA LYS A 167 -8.04 23.49 1.91
C LYS A 167 -6.98 22.38 2.02
N ALA A 168 -6.03 22.51 2.95
CA ALA A 168 -4.99 21.48 3.16
C ALA A 168 -5.57 20.13 3.59
N LEU A 169 -6.65 20.13 4.37
CA LEU A 169 -7.39 18.91 4.73
C LEU A 169 -8.01 18.24 3.51
N LYS A 170 -8.70 19.01 2.65
CA LYS A 170 -9.35 18.50 1.44
C LYS A 170 -8.37 17.73 0.56
N THR A 171 -7.18 18.26 0.33
CA THR A 171 -6.14 17.59 -0.46
C THR A 171 -5.75 16.23 0.11
N THR A 172 -5.50 16.14 1.42
CA THR A 172 -5.10 14.88 2.04
C THR A 172 -6.25 13.87 2.08
N VAL A 173 -7.50 14.31 2.28
CA VAL A 173 -8.68 13.43 2.20
C VAL A 173 -8.83 12.84 0.80
N ILE A 174 -8.67 13.65 -0.26
CA ILE A 174 -8.77 13.16 -1.64
C ILE A 174 -7.71 12.09 -1.90
N LEU A 175 -6.46 12.31 -1.46
CA LEU A 175 -5.38 11.32 -1.60
C LEU A 175 -5.70 10.00 -0.90
N ILE A 176 -6.22 10.07 0.32
CA ILE A 176 -6.62 8.88 1.10
C ILE A 176 -7.73 8.13 0.39
N VAL A 177 -8.81 8.83 0.01
CA VAL A 177 -9.95 8.21 -0.67
C VAL A 177 -9.52 7.57 -1.98
N ALA A 178 -8.69 8.24 -2.77
CA ALA A 178 -8.14 7.69 -4.00
C ALA A 178 -7.33 6.41 -3.76
N PHE A 179 -6.43 6.41 -2.76
CA PHE A 179 -5.63 5.24 -2.41
C PHE A 179 -6.51 4.05 -2.01
N PHE A 180 -7.44 4.25 -1.06
CA PHE A 180 -8.32 3.17 -0.63
C PHE A 180 -9.30 2.74 -1.73
N ALA A 181 -9.78 3.64 -2.59
CA ALA A 181 -10.62 3.26 -3.73
C ALA A 181 -9.88 2.36 -4.72
N CYS A 182 -8.59 2.59 -4.94
CA CYS A 182 -7.74 1.74 -5.78
C CYS A 182 -7.47 0.37 -5.14
N TRP A 183 -7.21 0.31 -3.83
CA TRP A 183 -6.77 -0.92 -3.16
C TRP A 183 -7.89 -1.78 -2.57
N LEU A 184 -9.02 -1.19 -2.20
CA LEU A 184 -10.12 -1.92 -1.54
C LEU A 184 -10.70 -3.07 -2.38
N PRO A 185 -10.94 -2.93 -3.71
CA PRO A 185 -11.44 -4.02 -4.52
C PRO A 185 -10.52 -5.25 -4.53
N TYR A 186 -9.21 -4.99 -4.53
CA TYR A 186 -8.19 -6.04 -4.44
C TYR A 186 -8.23 -6.72 -3.08
N TYR A 187 -8.20 -5.96 -1.97
CA TYR A 187 -8.27 -6.52 -0.62
C TYR A 187 -9.53 -7.34 -0.36
N ILE A 188 -10.69 -6.92 -0.92
CA ILE A 188 -11.92 -7.71 -0.86
C ILE A 188 -11.74 -9.06 -1.57
N GLY A 189 -11.16 -9.05 -2.77
CA GLY A 189 -10.89 -10.27 -3.54
C GLY A 189 -10.00 -11.27 -2.79
N ILE A 190 -8.84 -10.84 -2.30
CA ILE A 190 -7.93 -11.72 -1.54
C ILE A 190 -8.56 -12.20 -0.23
N SER A 191 -9.41 -11.38 0.40
CA SER A 191 -10.11 -11.80 1.63
C SER A 191 -11.07 -12.93 1.34
N ILE A 192 -11.90 -12.80 0.30
CA ILE A 192 -12.85 -13.85 -0.10
C ILE A 192 -12.09 -15.11 -0.53
N ASP A 193 -11.05 -14.98 -1.34
CA ASP A 193 -10.20 -16.10 -1.76
C ASP A 193 -9.55 -16.82 -0.56
N THR A 194 -9.17 -16.07 0.47
CA THR A 194 -8.64 -16.65 1.72
C THR A 194 -9.72 -17.40 2.52
N PHE A 195 -10.96 -16.90 2.56
CA PHE A 195 -12.08 -17.61 3.19
C PHE A 195 -12.46 -18.90 2.45
N VAL A 196 -12.38 -18.91 1.12
CA VAL A 196 -12.54 -20.12 0.31
C VAL A 196 -11.43 -21.13 0.61
N LEU A 197 -10.17 -20.67 0.67
CA LEU A 197 -9.02 -21.52 0.99
C LEU A 197 -9.09 -22.15 2.39
N LEU A 198 -9.75 -21.48 3.34
CA LEU A 198 -10.04 -21.96 4.68
C LEU A 198 -11.26 -22.90 4.75
N GLU A 199 -11.88 -23.22 3.63
CA GLU A 199 -13.07 -24.07 3.51
C GLU A 199 -14.31 -23.51 4.27
N PHE A 200 -14.31 -22.22 4.64
CA PHE A 200 -15.49 -21.56 5.20
C PHE A 200 -16.59 -21.33 4.16
N ILE A 201 -16.21 -21.24 2.88
CA ILE A 201 -17.12 -21.03 1.75
C ILE A 201 -16.86 -22.14 0.75
N GLN A 202 -17.84 -23.01 0.51
CA GLN A 202 -17.76 -24.02 -0.55
C GLN A 202 -18.15 -23.39 -1.89
N THR A 203 -17.21 -23.39 -2.83
CA THR A 203 -17.39 -22.83 -4.17
C THR A 203 -17.06 -23.87 -5.24
N GLY A 204 -17.55 -23.65 -6.46
CA GLY A 204 -17.22 -24.49 -7.63
C GLY A 204 -16.13 -23.86 -8.50
N CYS A 205 -15.54 -24.65 -9.41
CA CYS A 205 -14.42 -24.22 -10.28
C CYS A 205 -14.69 -22.93 -11.08
N HIS A 206 -15.96 -22.65 -11.41
CA HIS A 206 -16.34 -21.41 -12.09
C HIS A 206 -16.06 -20.17 -11.22
N PHE A 207 -16.36 -20.25 -9.93
CA PHE A 207 -16.12 -19.17 -8.98
C PHE A 207 -14.63 -18.88 -8.82
N ASP A 208 -13.80 -19.92 -8.71
CA ASP A 208 -12.34 -19.76 -8.57
C ASP A 208 -11.74 -19.06 -9.79
N THR A 209 -12.21 -19.42 -11.00
CA THR A 209 -11.77 -18.76 -12.24
C THR A 209 -12.18 -17.28 -12.28
N VAL A 210 -13.39 -16.96 -11.83
CA VAL A 210 -13.88 -15.57 -11.75
C VAL A 210 -13.09 -14.79 -10.70
N MET A 211 -12.81 -15.40 -9.54
CA MET A 211 -12.06 -14.78 -8.46
C MET A 211 -10.62 -14.46 -8.86
N LEU A 212 -9.94 -15.38 -9.54
CA LEU A 212 -8.59 -15.13 -10.07
C LEU A 212 -8.57 -13.94 -11.03
N LYS A 213 -9.53 -13.86 -11.95
CA LYS A 213 -9.67 -12.71 -12.87
C LYS A 213 -9.94 -11.41 -12.10
N TRP A 214 -10.82 -11.45 -11.11
CA TRP A 214 -11.12 -10.30 -10.26
C TRP A 214 -9.86 -9.78 -9.56
N ILE A 215 -9.09 -10.66 -8.91
CA ILE A 215 -7.87 -10.30 -8.20
C ILE A 215 -6.84 -9.70 -9.17
N SER A 216 -6.60 -10.31 -10.33
CA SER A 216 -5.67 -9.76 -11.32
C SER A 216 -6.07 -8.37 -11.83
N ILE A 217 -7.36 -8.17 -12.15
CA ILE A 217 -7.86 -6.87 -12.65
C ILE A 217 -7.79 -5.80 -11.56
N THR A 218 -8.21 -6.14 -10.34
CA THR A 218 -8.22 -5.20 -9.22
C THR A 218 -6.83 -4.88 -8.70
N GLU A 219 -5.87 -5.80 -8.81
CA GLU A 219 -4.45 -5.52 -8.54
C GLU A 219 -3.87 -4.54 -9.56
N ALA A 220 -4.15 -4.74 -10.86
CA ALA A 220 -3.74 -3.79 -11.88
C ALA A 220 -4.36 -2.39 -11.66
N LEU A 221 -5.62 -2.33 -11.23
CA LEU A 221 -6.27 -1.08 -10.84
C LEU A 221 -5.59 -0.42 -9.63
N ALA A 222 -5.14 -1.23 -8.66
CA ALA A 222 -4.46 -0.74 -7.47
C ALA A 222 -3.16 0.02 -7.82
N PHE A 223 -2.45 -0.37 -8.88
CA PHE A 223 -1.22 0.30 -9.34
C PHE A 223 -1.43 1.74 -9.81
N PHE A 224 -2.65 2.12 -10.20
CA PHE A 224 -2.95 3.51 -10.57
C PHE A 224 -2.77 4.49 -9.40
N HIS A 225 -2.73 4.03 -8.14
CA HIS A 225 -2.45 4.89 -7.00
C HIS A 225 -1.12 5.64 -7.15
N CYS A 226 -0.10 5.03 -7.76
CA CYS A 226 1.19 5.65 -8.03
C CYS A 226 1.09 6.84 -8.99
N CYS A 227 0.15 6.80 -9.95
CA CYS A 227 -0.09 7.89 -10.90
C CYS A 227 -0.92 9.02 -10.28
N LEU A 228 -1.85 8.70 -9.38
CA LEU A 228 -2.74 9.68 -8.76
C LEU A 228 -2.00 10.63 -7.82
N ASN A 229 -0.94 10.15 -7.15
CA ASN A 229 -0.16 10.95 -6.20
C ASN A 229 0.45 12.22 -6.85
N PRO A 230 1.30 12.14 -7.91
CA PRO A 230 1.81 13.33 -8.61
C PRO A 230 0.73 14.23 -9.20
N ILE A 231 -0.31 13.66 -9.80
CA ILE A 231 -1.43 14.41 -10.42
C ILE A 231 -2.11 15.27 -9.35
N LEU A 232 -2.48 14.66 -8.23
CA LEU A 232 -3.13 15.37 -7.13
C LEU A 232 -2.23 16.46 -6.53
N TYR A 233 -0.90 16.30 -6.56
CA TYR A 233 0.01 17.36 -6.11
C TYR A 233 0.20 18.50 -7.11
N ALA A 234 0.10 18.23 -8.42
CA ALA A 234 0.24 19.25 -9.46
C ALA A 234 -1.00 20.16 -9.56
N PHE A 235 -2.20 19.64 -9.27
CA PHE A 235 -3.47 20.34 -9.47
C PHE A 235 -4.11 20.93 -8.18
N LEU A 236 -3.52 20.77 -6.99
CA LEU A 236 -4.07 21.22 -5.69
C LEU A 236 -3.21 22.26 -4.97
#